data_AF-A0A850LNZ8-F1
#
_entry.id   AF-A0A850LNZ8-F1
#
_cell.length_a   1.000
_cell.length_b   1.000
_cell.length_c   1.000
_cell.angle_alpha   90.00
_cell.angle_beta   90.00
_cell.angle_gamma   90.00
#
_symmetry.space_group_name_H-M   'P 1'
#
loop_
_entity.id
_entity.type
_entity.pdbx_description
1 polymer ?
#
loop_
_entity_poly.entity_id
_entity_poly.type
_entity_poly.pdbx_seq_one_letter_code
_entity_poly.pdbx_strand_id
1 'polypeptide(L)' 'MNLSKSEKERLLKEVQEEFPEDLMMQEIHYIRLLHHYKTEKLSKEKRIKFYKKIEKTAI' A
#
# COMPACT_ATOMS: atom_id res chain seq x y z
N MET A 1 8.16 5.76 -3.05
CA MET A 1 8.97 6.20 -1.88
C MET A 1 8.82 5.14 -0.80
N ASN A 2 9.82 4.86 0.04
CA ASN A 2 9.62 3.95 1.17
C ASN A 2 9.07 4.74 2.35
N LEU A 3 7.85 4.43 2.77
CA LEU A 3 7.24 5.01 3.97
C LEU A 3 8.07 4.63 5.21
N SER A 4 8.32 5.60 6.06
CA SER A 4 8.87 5.42 7.40
C SER A 4 7.90 4.64 8.29
N LYS A 5 8.37 4.22 9.47
CA LYS A 5 7.53 3.49 10.44
C LYS A 5 6.38 4.37 10.94
N SER A 6 6.65 5.62 11.28
CA SER A 6 5.63 6.57 11.77
C SER A 6 4.57 6.88 10.73
N GLU A 7 4.94 7.00 9.46
CA GLU A 7 3.97 7.21 8.37
C GLU A 7 3.05 6.00 8.18
N LYS A 8 3.59 4.78 8.29
CA LYS A 8 2.79 3.54 8.22
C LYS A 8 1.80 3.45 9.38
N GLU A 9 2.24 3.78 10.60
CA GLU A 9 1.38 3.80 11.78
C GLU A 9 0.27 4.84 11.66
N ARG A 10 0.58 6.02 11.10
CA ARG A 10 -0.43 7.06 10.82
C ARG A 10 -1.48 6.56 9.82
N LEU A 11 -1.04 6.01 8.69
CA LEU A 11 -1.96 5.47 7.67
C LEU A 11 -2.83 4.34 8.21
N LEU A 12 -2.28 3.46 9.05
CA LEU A 12 -3.04 2.39 9.67
C LEU A 12 -4.15 2.94 10.57
N LYS A 13 -3.86 3.98 11.37
CA LYS A 13 -4.86 4.64 12.21
C LYS A 13 -5.94 5.32 11.39
N GLU A 14 -5.57 6.06 10.34
CA GLU A 14 -6.52 6.72 9.43
C GLU A 14 -7.48 5.68 8.80
N VAL A 15 -6.96 4.53 8.37
CA VAL A 15 -7.76 3.43 7.81
C VAL A 15 -8.71 2.82 8.86
N GLN A 16 -8.24 2.64 10.10
CA GLN A 16 -9.07 2.13 11.20
C GLN A 16 -10.20 3.10 11.56
N GLU A 17 -9.96 4.41 11.47
CA GLU A 17 -10.99 5.43 11.67
C GLU A 17 -12.01 5.48 10.52
N GLU A 18 -11.57 5.23 9.27
CA GLU A 18 -12.44 5.21 8.08
C GLU A 18 -13.31 3.94 8.02
N PHE A 19 -12.79 2.79 8.47
CA PHE A 19 -13.47 1.48 8.43
C PHE A 19 -13.46 0.77 9.78
N PRO A 20 -14.07 1.32 10.85
CA PRO A 20 -13.88 0.83 12.22
C PRO A 20 -14.29 -0.63 12.45
N GLU A 21 -15.31 -1.12 11.74
CA GLU A 21 -15.85 -2.48 11.93
C GLU A 21 -15.57 -3.41 10.74
N ASP A 22 -15.12 -2.88 9.61
CA ASP A 22 -14.85 -3.65 8.40
C ASP A 22 -13.36 -3.98 8.29
N LEU A 23 -12.95 -5.03 9.00
CA LEU A 23 -11.56 -5.49 9.03
C LEU A 23 -11.01 -5.83 7.64
N MET A 24 -11.86 -6.37 6.75
CA MET A 24 -11.46 -6.70 5.39
C MET A 24 -11.15 -5.41 4.61
N MET A 25 -11.99 -4.39 4.73
CA MET A 25 -11.72 -3.09 4.11
C MET A 25 -10.51 -2.40 4.72
N GLN A 26 -10.27 -2.53 6.03
CA GLN A 26 -9.04 -2.02 6.64
C GLN A 26 -7.79 -2.63 5.97
N GLU A 27 -7.74 -3.96 5.83
CA GLU A 27 -6.61 -4.65 5.22
C GLU A 27 -6.42 -4.26 3.76
N ILE A 28 -7.49 -4.32 2.95
CA ILE A 28 -7.44 -4.00 1.52
C ILE A 28 -7.01 -2.55 1.31
N HIS A 29 -7.62 -1.62 2.05
CA HIS A 29 -7.35 -0.19 1.90
C HIS A 29 -5.92 0.14 2.35
N TYR A 30 -5.46 -0.41 3.47
CA TYR A 30 -4.10 -0.18 3.94
C TYR A 30 -3.05 -0.70 2.93
N ILE A 31 -3.23 -1.91 2.39
CA ILE A 31 -2.34 -2.45 1.35
C ILE A 31 -2.37 -1.55 0.10
N ARG A 32 -3.56 -1.09 -0.33
CA ARG A 32 -3.70 -0.16 -1.46
C ARG A 32 -2.90 1.13 -1.24
N LEU A 33 -2.97 1.73 -0.05
CA LEU A 33 -2.20 2.94 0.29
C LEU A 33 -0.70 2.69 0.28
N LEU A 34 -0.24 1.57 0.84
CA LEU A 34 1.18 1.20 0.80
C LEU A 34 1.69 1.07 -0.64
N HIS A 35 0.90 0.46 -1.52
CA HIS A 35 1.24 0.35 -2.94
C HIS A 35 1.21 1.70 -3.66
N HIS A 36 0.23 2.56 -3.34
CA HIS A 36 0.16 3.92 -3.88
C HIS A 36 1.43 4.71 -3.58
N TYR A 37 1.82 4.88 -2.32
CA TYR A 37 3.01 5.66 -1.95
C TYR A 37 4.33 5.04 -2.44
N LYS A 38 4.38 3.70 -2.57
CA LYS A 38 5.54 3.04 -3.18
C LYS A 38 5.67 3.39 -4.67
N THR A 39 4.56 3.53 -5.38
CA THR A 39 4.53 3.61 -6.84
C THR A 39 4.18 4.98 -7.42
N GLU A 40 3.71 5.94 -6.62
CA GLU A 40 3.21 7.25 -7.08
C GLU A 40 4.26 8.04 -7.88
N LYS A 41 5.54 7.96 -7.48
CA LYS A 41 6.66 8.68 -8.13
C LYS A 41 7.33 7.87 -9.23
N LEU A 42 6.86 6.66 -9.50
CA LEU A 42 7.42 5.81 -10.54
C LEU A 42 6.81 6.17 -11.89
N SER A 43 7.65 6.20 -12.92
CA SER A 43 7.16 6.22 -14.30
C SER A 43 6.31 4.97 -14.58
N LYS A 44 5.44 5.05 -15.59
CA LYS A 44 4.57 3.93 -16.01
C LYS A 44 5.33 2.62 -16.19
N GLU A 45 6.50 2.66 -16.84
CA GLU A 45 7.36 1.49 -17.05
C GLU A 45 7.91 0.91 -15.76
N LYS A 46 8.35 1.77 -14.83
CA LYS A 46 8.84 1.35 -13.51
C LYS A 46 7.72 0.76 -12.65
N ARG A 47 6.49 1.28 -12.75
CA ARG A 47 5.30 0.70 -12.11
C ARG A 47 5.01 -0.71 -12.65
N ILE A 48 5.02 -0.90 -13.97
CA ILE A 48 4.82 -2.22 -14.59
C ILE A 48 5.89 -3.22 -14.11
N LYS A 49 7.16 -2.82 -14.10
CA LYS A 49 8.26 -3.66 -13.60
C LYS A 49 8.09 -4.03 -12.12
N PHE A 50 7.63 -3.08 -11.30
CA PHE A 50 7.36 -3.31 -9.88
C PHE A 50 6.29 -4.38 -9.67
N TYR A 51 5.15 -4.30 -10.35
CA TYR A 51 4.07 -5.30 -10.22
C TYR A 51 4.47 -6.68 -10.76
N LYS A 52 5.17 -6.74 -11.90
CA LYS A 52 5.71 -8.01 -12.44
C LYS A 52 6.68 -8.71 -11.48
N LYS A 53 7.42 -7.95 -10.66
CA LYS A 53 8.31 -8.52 -9.65
C LYS A 53 7.52 -9.13 -8.49
N ILE A 54 6.48 -8.43 -8.02
CA ILE A 54 5.62 -8.91 -6.93
C ILE A 54 4.90 -10.20 -7.34
N GLU A 55 4.35 -10.25 -8.55
CA GLU A 55 3.70 -11.44 -9.11
C GLU A 55 4.60 -12.69 -9.06
N LYS A 56 5.89 -12.53 -9.42
CA LYS A 56 6.87 -13.63 -9.37
C LYS A 56 7.31 -14.04 -7.97
N THR A 57 7.07 -13.23 -6.95
CA THR A 57 7.49 -13.51 -5.55
C THR A 57 6.33 -14.07 -4.72
N ALA A 58 5.11 -13.99 -5.24
CA ALA A 58 3.90 -14.49 -4.59
C ALA A 58 3.55 -15.95 -4.96
N ILE A 59 4.45 -16.63 -5.68
CA ILE A 59 4.36 -18.05 -6.11
C ILE A 59 5.49 -18.82 -5.43
#